data_AF-A0A941DNE5-F1
#
_entry.id   AF-A0A941DNE5-F1
#
_cell.length_a   1.000
_cell.length_b   1.000
_cell.length_c   1.000
_cell.angle_alpha   90.00
_cell.angle_beta   90.00
_cell.angle_gamma   90.00
#
_symmetry.space_group_name_H-M   'P 1'
#
loop_
_entity.id
_entity.type
_entity.pdbx_description
1 polymer ?
#
loop_
_entity_poly.entity_id
_entity_poly.type
_entity_poly.pdbx_seq_one_letter_code
_entity_poly.pdbx_strand_id
1 'polypeptide(L)'
;MQAQGLYDPSNEHDACGVGFVAHIKGKKSHAIIDQGLLILKNLDHRGAVGADALMGDGAGILIQIPDAFYRAEMLKQGISLPPPGEY
;
A
#
# COMPACT_ATOMS: atom_id res chain seq x y z
N MET A 1 -11.37 -22.64 -17.36
CA MET A 1 -11.35 -22.28 -18.79
C MET A 1 -10.93 -23.50 -19.61
N GLN A 2 -11.38 -23.64 -20.86
CA GLN A 2 -10.91 -24.72 -21.75
C GLN A 2 -9.66 -24.27 -22.51
N ALA A 3 -8.74 -25.19 -22.80
CA ALA A 3 -7.54 -24.88 -23.59
C ALA A 3 -7.93 -24.42 -25.00
N GLN A 4 -7.26 -23.38 -25.51
CA GLN A 4 -7.63 -22.72 -26.76
C GLN A 4 -6.39 -22.42 -27.60
N GLY A 5 -6.13 -23.26 -28.61
CA GLY A 5 -4.88 -23.21 -29.37
C GLY A 5 -3.67 -23.65 -28.53
N LEU A 6 -2.58 -22.88 -28.55
CA LEU A 6 -1.39 -23.10 -27.72
C LEU A 6 -1.55 -22.62 -26.27
N TYR A 7 -2.70 -22.02 -25.92
CA TYR A 7 -2.99 -21.58 -24.56
C TYR A 7 -3.36 -22.77 -23.67
N ASP A 8 -2.55 -23.01 -22.64
CA ASP A 8 -2.86 -23.94 -21.55
C ASP A 8 -3.30 -23.13 -20.31
N PRO A 9 -4.58 -23.18 -19.92
CA PRO A 9 -5.10 -22.50 -18.73
C PRO A 9 -4.40 -22.89 -17.42
N SER A 10 -3.65 -24.00 -17.39
CA SER A 10 -2.86 -24.37 -16.21
C SER A 10 -1.66 -23.44 -15.95
N ASN A 11 -1.24 -22.66 -16.95
CA ASN A 11 -0.17 -21.65 -16.83
C ASN A 11 -0.69 -20.25 -16.45
N GLU A 12 -1.99 -20.08 -16.24
CA GLU A 12 -2.59 -18.80 -15.84
C GLU A 12 -2.37 -18.55 -14.34
N HIS A 13 -1.72 -17.43 -14.01
CA HIS A 13 -1.44 -17.04 -12.63
C HIS A 13 -1.76 -15.56 -12.41
N ASP A 14 -2.61 -15.28 -11.42
CA ASP A 14 -2.94 -13.92 -10.99
C ASP A 14 -1.75 -13.27 -10.25
N ALA A 15 -1.18 -12.23 -10.85
CA ALA A 15 0.05 -11.57 -10.42
C ALA A 15 -0.22 -10.31 -9.56
N CYS A 16 -1.21 -10.32 -8.68
CA CYS A 16 -1.48 -9.18 -7.77
C CYS A 16 -1.56 -9.61 -6.31
N GLY A 17 -0.76 -8.98 -5.46
CA GLY A 17 -0.75 -9.19 -4.01
C GLY A 17 -1.48 -8.08 -3.25
N VAL A 18 -2.24 -8.45 -2.23
CA VAL A 18 -2.85 -7.51 -1.28
C VAL A 18 -2.66 -8.02 0.15
N GLY A 19 -2.51 -7.11 1.10
CA GLY A 19 -2.47 -7.42 2.52
C GLY A 19 -2.91 -6.21 3.35
N PHE A 20 -3.20 -6.45 4.62
CA PHE A 20 -3.59 -5.39 5.56
C PHE A 20 -2.99 -5.64 6.93
N VAL A 21 -2.83 -4.56 7.70
CA VAL A 21 -2.37 -4.59 9.08
C VAL A 21 -3.30 -3.70 9.88
N ALA A 22 -3.74 -4.19 11.04
CA ALA A 22 -4.58 -3.42 11.94
C ALA A 22 -4.16 -3.66 13.39
N HIS A 23 -4.21 -2.61 14.20
CA HIS A 23 -4.08 -2.75 15.64
C HIS A 23 -5.45 -3.11 16.23
N ILE A 24 -5.57 -4.28 16.89
CA ILE A 24 -6.85 -4.84 17.37
C ILE A 24 -7.61 -3.87 18.28
N LYS A 25 -6.91 -3.11 19.13
CA LYS A 25 -7.51 -2.09 20.02
C LYS A 25 -7.59 -0.68 19.42
N GLY A 26 -7.34 -0.52 18.12
CA GLY A 26 -7.38 0.78 17.44
C GLY A 26 -6.29 1.79 17.84
N LYS A 27 -5.20 1.37 18.49
CA LYS A 27 -4.10 2.29 18.83
C LYS A 27 -3.29 2.62 17.58
N LYS A 28 -3.17 3.90 17.28
CA LYS A 28 -2.33 4.42 16.19
C LYS A 28 -0.85 4.25 16.55
N SER A 29 -0.05 3.77 15.61
CA SER A 29 1.40 3.62 15.76
C SER A 29 2.08 3.61 14.39
N HIS A 30 3.27 4.19 14.29
CA HIS A 30 4.10 4.11 13.08
C HIS A 30 4.48 2.67 12.73
N ALA A 31 4.53 1.77 13.72
CA ALA A 31 4.82 0.35 13.49
C ALA A 31 3.84 -0.31 12.50
N ILE A 32 2.59 0.18 12.41
CA ILE A 32 1.61 -0.32 11.43
C ILE A 32 2.04 0.03 10.00
N ILE A 33 2.64 1.22 9.80
CA ILE A 33 3.18 1.65 8.51
C ILE A 33 4.37 0.76 8.13
N ASP A 34 5.30 0.55 9.06
CA ASP A 34 6.48 -0.30 8.84
C ASP A 34 6.06 -1.75 8.47
N GLN A 35 5.03 -2.27 9.14
CA GLN A 35 4.46 -3.58 8.82
C GLN A 35 3.77 -3.60 7.44
N GLY A 36 3.04 -2.55 7.06
CA GLY A 36 2.44 -2.43 5.73
C GLY A 36 3.49 -2.38 4.61
N LEU A 37 4.58 -1.64 4.82
CA LEU A 37 5.71 -1.61 3.90
C LEU A 37 6.42 -2.97 3.81
N LEU A 38 6.54 -3.69 4.93
CA LEU A 38 7.08 -5.06 4.94
C LEU A 38 6.20 -6.03 4.14
N ILE A 39 4.88 -5.88 4.20
CA ILE A 39 3.96 -6.66 3.33
C ILE A 39 4.27 -6.40 1.86
N LEU A 40 4.36 -5.13 1.44
CA LEU A 40 4.69 -4.81 0.04
C LEU A 40 6.03 -5.41 -0.38
N LYS A 41 7.06 -5.28 0.46
CA LYS A 41 8.36 -5.90 0.21
C LYS A 41 8.26 -7.42 0.04
N ASN A 42 7.42 -8.09 0.82
CA ASN A 42 7.23 -9.52 0.72
C ASN A 42 6.37 -9.92 -0.49
N LEU A 43 5.59 -9.01 -1.07
CA LEU A 43 4.77 -9.22 -2.26
C LEU A 43 5.51 -8.90 -3.57
N ASP A 44 6.76 -8.47 -3.51
CA ASP A 44 7.59 -8.09 -4.67
C ASP A 44 7.65 -9.20 -5.75
N HIS A 45 7.75 -10.46 -5.33
CA HIS A 45 7.73 -11.63 -6.21
C HIS A 45 6.42 -11.83 -6.99
N ARG A 46 5.36 -11.13 -6.60
CA ARG A 46 4.06 -11.12 -7.30
C ARG A 46 3.90 -9.90 -8.18
N GLY A 47 4.78 -8.91 -8.11
CA GLY A 47 4.73 -7.75 -8.98
C GLY A 47 5.12 -8.11 -10.42
N ALA A 48 4.56 -7.38 -11.38
CA ALA A 48 5.10 -7.40 -12.73
C ALA A 48 6.50 -6.79 -12.72
N VAL A 49 7.48 -7.55 -13.23
CA VAL A 49 8.87 -7.10 -13.36
C VAL A 49 9.09 -6.70 -14.82
N GLY A 50 9.49 -5.45 -15.04
CA GLY A 50 9.87 -4.96 -16.37
C GLY A 50 11.24 -5.48 -16.82
N ALA A 51 11.66 -5.13 -18.03
CA ALA A 51 13.02 -5.41 -18.52
C ALA A 51 14.10 -4.60 -17.75
N ASP A 52 13.70 -3.54 -17.06
CA ASP A 52 14.52 -2.76 -16.14
C ASP A 52 14.13 -3.10 -14.70
N ALA A 53 15.12 -3.47 -13.88
CA ALA A 53 14.94 -3.84 -12.47
C ALA A 53 14.41 -2.69 -11.60
N LEU A 54 14.49 -1.44 -12.07
CA LEU A 54 13.92 -0.27 -11.40
C LEU A 54 12.45 0.01 -11.78
N MET A 55 11.91 -0.74 -12.75
CA MET A 55 10.57 -0.52 -13.28
C MET A 55 9.58 -1.57 -12.73
N GLY A 56 8.53 -1.09 -12.07
CA GLY A 56 7.38 -1.90 -11.68
C GLY A 56 6.07 -1.18 -12.00
N ASP A 57 4.99 -1.93 -12.17
CA ASP A 57 3.68 -1.38 -12.57
C ASP A 57 3.05 -0.50 -11.48
N GLY A 58 3.35 -0.78 -10.21
CA GLY A 58 2.95 0.05 -9.08
C GLY A 58 2.81 -0.71 -7.76
N ALA A 59 3.08 0.00 -6.66
CA ALA A 59 2.82 -0.46 -5.30
C ALA A 59 2.34 0.73 -4.45
N GLY A 60 1.47 0.48 -3.48
CA GLY A 60 0.92 1.55 -2.64
C GLY A 60 0.35 1.03 -1.33
N ILE A 61 0.23 1.95 -0.37
CA ILE A 61 -0.45 1.71 0.91
C ILE A 61 -1.56 2.74 1.09
N LEU A 62 -2.69 2.30 1.63
CA LEU A 62 -3.75 3.18 2.12
C LEU A 62 -3.63 3.29 3.64
N ILE A 63 -3.57 4.52 4.15
CA ILE A 63 -3.41 4.81 5.57
C ILE A 63 -4.47 5.79 6.05
N GLN A 64 -4.66 5.87 7.37
CA GLN A 64 -5.43 6.96 7.97
C GLN A 64 -4.69 8.29 7.78
N ILE A 65 -5.43 9.41 7.73
CA ILE A 65 -4.84 10.75 7.67
C ILE A 65 -3.83 10.92 8.82
N PRO A 66 -2.55 11.23 8.53
CA PRO A 66 -1.53 11.40 9.54
C PRO A 66 -1.65 12.78 10.20
N ASP A 67 -2.68 12.96 11.04
CA ASP A 67 -3.07 14.25 11.64
C ASP A 67 -1.89 15.01 12.26
N ALA A 68 -1.02 14.32 13.01
CA ALA A 68 0.14 14.95 13.65
C ALA A 68 1.11 15.58 12.62
N PHE A 69 1.33 14.91 11.47
CA PHE A 69 2.16 15.44 10.40
C PHE A 69 1.48 16.63 9.71
N TYR A 70 0.20 16.51 9.37
CA TYR A 70 -0.56 17.57 8.70
C TYR A 70 -0.62 18.82 9.56
N ARG A 71 -0.92 18.67 10.85
CA ARG A 71 -0.98 19.77 11.81
C ARG A 71 0.37 20.48 11.97
N ALA A 72 1.46 19.73 12.04
CA ALA A 72 2.80 20.31 12.12
C ALA A 72 3.16 21.10 10.86
N GLU A 73 2.78 20.61 9.67
CA GLU A 73 3.09 21.26 8.41
C GLU A 73 2.21 22.50 8.16
N MET A 74 0.91 22.41 8.44
CA MET A 74 -0.01 23.53 8.29
C MET A 74 0.29 24.66 9.28
N LEU A 75 0.74 24.33 10.49
CA LEU A 75 1.13 25.33 11.47
C LEU A 75 2.33 26.18 11.00
N LYS A 76 3.28 25.59 10.27
CA LYS A 76 4.40 26.34 9.65
C LYS A 76 3.92 27.37 8.63
N GLN A 77 2.76 27.13 8.04
CA GLN A 77 2.11 28.02 7.07
C GLN A 77 1.13 28.99 7.74
N GLY A 78 1.06 29.02 9.08
CA GLY A 78 0.14 29.86 9.83
C GLY A 78 -1.31 29.37 9.83
N ILE A 79 -1.55 28.12 9.41
CA ILE A 79 -2.87 27.52 9.32
C ILE A 79 -3.09 26.59 10.52
N SER A 80 -4.13 26.89 11.31
CA SER A 80 -4.57 25.99 12.38
C SER A 80 -5.64 25.05 11.84
N LEU A 81 -5.35 23.75 11.80
CA LEU A 81 -6.32 22.74 11.39
C LEU A 81 -7.43 22.54 12.44
N PRO A 82 -8.68 22.28 12.01
CA PRO A 82 -9.75 21.89 12.92
C PRO A 82 -9.46 20.53 13.58
N PRO A 83 -10.32 20.07 14.51
CA PRO A 83 -10.22 18.74 15.10
C PRO A 83 -10.15 17.62 14.04
N PRO A 84 -9.47 16.49 14.34
CA PRO A 84 -9.43 15.36 13.42
C PRO A 84 -10.83 14.86 13.04
N GLY A 85 -11.07 14.65 11.74
CA GLY A 85 -12.38 14.24 11.20
C GLY A 85 -13.25 15.41 10.70
N GLU A 86 -12.82 16.65 10.92
CA GLU A 86 -13.46 17.85 10.39
C GLU A 86 -12.70 18.46 9.19
N TYR A 87 -11.72 17.74 8.65
CA TYR A 87 -10.96 18.08 7.44
C TYR A 87 -10.53 16.83 6.67
#